data_AF-A0A838E727-F1
#
_entry.id   AF-A0A838E727-F1
#
_cell.length_a   1.000
_cell.length_b   1.000
_cell.length_c   1.000
_cell.angle_alpha   90.00
_cell.angle_beta   90.00
_cell.angle_gamma   90.00
#
_symmetry.space_group_name_H-M   'P 1'
#
loop_
_entity.id
_entity.type
_entity.pdbx_description
1 polymer ?
#
loop_
_entity_poly.entity_id
_entity_poly.type
_entity_poly.pdbx_seq_one_letter_code
_entity_poly.pdbx_strand_id
1 'polypeptide(L)' 'MHAGGGALIAATSSGRAGTPDDVAGTVHFLASTAARQITGQALAVDGASAPPADSARPER' A
#
# COMPACT_ATOMS: atom_id res chain seq x y z
N MET A 1 -8.41 -6.65 -20.14
CA MET A 1 -8.66 -5.18 -20.14
C MET A 1 -7.79 -4.57 -19.06
N HIS A 2 -6.92 -3.62 -19.36
CA HIS A 2 -6.11 -2.92 -18.35
C HIS A 2 -7.00 -1.86 -17.69
N ALA A 3 -7.14 -1.89 -16.36
CA ALA A 3 -7.89 -0.85 -15.65
C ALA A 3 -7.20 0.51 -15.89
N GLY A 4 -7.94 1.49 -16.40
CA GLY A 4 -7.41 2.84 -16.59
C GLY A 4 -7.05 3.50 -15.24
N GLY A 5 -6.09 4.41 -15.23
CA GLY A 5 -5.59 5.04 -13.99
C GLY A 5 -6.66 5.68 -13.11
N GLY A 6 -7.74 6.22 -13.69
CA GLY A 6 -8.87 6.76 -12.93
C GLY A 6 -9.65 5.70 -12.14
N ALA A 7 -9.79 4.48 -12.67
CA ALA A 7 -10.44 3.38 -11.96
C ALA A 7 -9.60 2.90 -10.76
N LEU A 8 -8.27 2.94 -10.87
CA LEU A 8 -7.36 2.63 -9.77
C LEU A 8 -7.46 3.66 -8.64
N ILE A 9 -7.55 4.95 -8.98
CA ILE A 9 -7.73 6.02 -7.98
C ILE A 9 -9.08 5.89 -7.28
N ALA A 10 -10.15 5.59 -8.01
CA ALA A 10 -11.48 5.41 -7.41
C ALA A 10 -11.56 4.20 -6.45
N ALA A 11 -10.65 3.23 -6.60
CA ALA A 11 -10.56 2.06 -5.72
C ALA A 11 -9.75 2.32 -4.43
N THR A 12 -9.07 3.46 -4.30
CA THR A 12 -8.41 3.85 -3.05
C THR A 12 -9.38 4.58 -2.14
N SER A 13 -9.23 4.40 -0.82
CA SER A 13 -9.99 5.20 0.14
C SER A 13 -9.50 6.65 0.18
N SER A 14 -8.27 6.90 -0.24
CA SER A 14 -7.68 8.25 -0.31
C SER A 14 -8.19 9.09 -1.49
N GLY A 15 -8.78 8.46 -2.52
CA GLY A 15 -9.32 9.14 -3.70
C GLY A 15 -8.29 9.90 -4.53
N ARG A 16 -6.99 9.66 -4.29
CA ARG A 16 -5.88 10.25 -5.06
C ARG A 16 -4.88 9.20 -5.51
N ALA A 17 -4.13 9.54 -6.56
CA ALA A 17 -2.90 8.82 -6.87
C ALA A 17 -1.87 9.02 -5.75
N GLY A 18 -1.12 7.95 -5.46
CA GLY A 18 0.03 8.03 -4.57
C GLY A 18 1.18 8.82 -5.20
N THR A 19 2.02 9.36 -4.34
CA THR A 19 3.24 10.09 -4.68
C THR A 19 4.45 9.42 -4.03
N PRO A 20 5.68 9.68 -4.50
CA PRO A 20 6.89 9.13 -3.86
C PRO A 20 7.02 9.51 -2.38
N ASP A 21 6.57 10.70 -1.99
CA ASP A 21 6.59 11.17 -0.60
C ASP A 21 5.73 10.31 0.33
N ASP A 22 4.63 9.71 -0.16
CA ASP A 22 3.78 8.82 0.64
C ASP A 22 4.56 7.58 1.12
N VAL A 23 5.52 7.08 0.32
CA VAL A 23 6.39 5.94 0.68
C VAL A 23 7.60 6.40 1.51
N ALA A 24 8.14 7.58 1.22
CA ALA A 24 9.34 8.10 1.86
C ALA A 24 9.18 8.20 3.40
N GLY A 25 8.01 8.62 3.88
CA GLY A 25 7.72 8.69 5.31
C GLY A 25 7.78 7.32 5.99
N THR A 26 7.18 6.29 5.37
CA THR A 26 7.21 4.92 5.88
C THR A 26 8.63 4.35 5.90
N VAL A 27 9.40 4.57 4.83
CA VAL A 27 10.81 4.13 4.75
C VAL A 27 11.64 4.81 5.83
N HIS A 28 11.47 6.13 6.02
CA HIS A 28 12.18 6.87 7.06
C HIS A 28 11.89 6.32 8.45
N PHE A 29 10.62 6.03 8.76
CA PHE A 29 10.24 5.38 10.02
C PHE A 29 10.89 4.00 10.19
N LEU A 30 10.79 3.14 9.16
CA LEU A 30 11.35 1.78 9.21
C LEU A 30 12.89 1.77 9.34
N ALA A 31 13.57 2.78 8.79
CA ALA A 31 15.02 2.95 8.94
C ALA A 31 15.43 3.54 10.29
N SER A 32 14.49 4.05 11.08
CA SER A 32 14.77 4.69 12.37
C SER A 32 14.85 3.69 13.53
N THR A 33 15.37 4.15 14.67
CA THR A 33 15.41 3.36 15.92
C THR A 33 14.01 3.03 16.48
N ALA A 34 12.99 3.77 16.05
CA ALA A 34 11.60 3.53 16.46
C ALA A 34 11.05 2.19 15.94
N ALA A 35 11.56 1.70 14.81
CA ALA A 35 11.09 0.47 14.17
C ALA A 35 11.92 -0.78 14.54
N ARG A 36 12.79 -0.74 15.57
CA ARG A 36 13.76 -1.81 15.90
C ARG A 36 13.17 -3.21 16.18
N GLN A 37 11.86 -3.33 16.35
CA GLN A 37 11.16 -4.60 16.58
C GLN A 37 10.21 -4.96 15.42
N ILE A 38 10.26 -4.22 14.32
CA ILE A 38 9.42 -4.44 13.15
C ILE A 38 10.30 -5.10 12.09
N THR A 39 10.09 -6.40 11.86
CA THR A 39 10.83 -7.20 10.88
C THR A 39 9.94 -8.29 10.28
N GLY A 40 10.29 -8.74 9.07
CA GLY A 40 9.54 -9.77 8.34
C GLY A 40 8.14 -9.34 7.87
N GLN A 41 7.80 -8.05 7.99
CA GLN A 41 6.50 -7.51 7.59
C GLN A 41 6.58 -6.86 6.22
N ALA A 42 5.51 -7.01 5.43
CA ALA A 42 5.25 -6.18 4.26
C ALA A 42 4.16 -5.17 4.64
N LEU A 43 4.48 -3.87 4.54
CA LEU A 43 3.55 -2.80 4.89
C LEU A 43 2.97 -2.18 3.61
N ALA A 44 1.65 -2.22 3.48
CA ALA A 44 0.95 -1.57 2.37
C ALA A 44 0.95 -0.05 2.54
N VAL A 45 1.36 0.66 1.48
CA VAL A 45 1.35 2.13 1.40
C VAL A 45 0.65 2.53 0.09
N ASP A 46 -0.65 2.26 0.03
CA ASP A 46 -1.43 2.23 -1.21
C ASP A 46 -2.73 3.08 -1.15
N GLY A 47 -2.91 3.86 -0.08
CA GLY A 47 -4.13 4.64 0.13
C GLY A 47 -5.34 3.78 0.53
N ALA A 48 -5.10 2.61 1.13
CA ALA A 48 -6.11 1.62 1.48
C ALA A 48 -6.89 1.17 0.24
N SER A 49 -6.16 0.84 -0.83
CA SER A 49 -6.74 0.13 -1.97
C SER A 49 -7.10 -1.29 -1.55
N ALA A 50 -8.29 -1.76 -1.90
CA ALA A 50 -8.59 -3.17 -1.73
C ALA A 50 -7.67 -3.99 -2.66
N PRO A 51 -7.16 -5.17 -2.23
CA PRO A 51 -6.50 -6.08 -3.15
C PRO A 51 -7.45 -6.46 -4.30
N PRO A 52 -6.95 -6.75 -5.51
CA PRO A 52 -7.81 -7.19 -6.61
C PRO A 52 -8.59 -8.44 -6.17
N ALA A 53 -9.88 -8.52 -6.51
CA ALA A 53 -10.81 -9.52 -5.99
C ALA A 53 -10.35 -10.99 -6.15
N ASP A 54 -9.43 -11.26 -7.07
CA ASP A 54 -8.84 -12.58 -7.34
C ASP A 54 -7.64 -12.95 -6.43
N SER A 55 -7.18 -12.02 -5.59
CA SER A 55 -6.02 -12.24 -4.69
C SER A 55 -6.42 -12.66 -3.27
N ALA A 56 -7.67 -13.08 -3.08
CA ALA A 56 -8.09 -13.76 -1.86
C ALA A 56 -7.14 -14.94 -1.61
N ARG A 57 -6.40 -14.89 -0.50
CA ARG A 57 -5.46 -15.96 -0.16
C ARG A 57 -6.25 -17.25 -0.02
N PRO A 58 -5.79 -18.39 -0.58
CA PRO A 58 -6.40 -19.66 -0.29
C PRO A 58 -6.34 -19.86 1.23
N GLU A 59 -7.51 -20.04 1.83
CA GLU A 59 -7.61 -20.46 3.22
C GLU A 59 -6.90 -21.81 3.38
N ARG A 60 -6.05 -21.87 4.40
CA ARG A 60 -5.13 -22.99 4.63
C ARG A 60 -5.87 -24.18 5.25
#